data_AF-E0D5B3-F1
#
_entry.id   AF-E0D5B3-F1
#
_cell.length_a   1.000
_cell.length_b   1.000
_cell.length_c   1.000
_cell.angle_alpha   90.00
_cell.angle_beta   90.00
_cell.angle_gamma   90.00
#
_symmetry.space_group_name_H-M   'P 1'
#
loop_
_entity.id
_entity.type
_entity.pdbx_description
1 polymer ?
#
loop_
_entity_poly.entity_id
_entity_poly.type
_entity_poly.pdbx_seq_one_letter_code
_entity_poly.pdbx_strand_id
1 'polypeptide(L)'
;FDTESSEATEKFLEVFKNEVFPPGASILFTQSPSGSLTISFSKDGSIPDKGNAVIENKQLSEAVLESIIGKQGVSPEAKQSLASRLSELFLK
;
A
#
# COMPACT_ATOMS: atom_id res chain seq x y z
N PHE A 1 13.10 13.01 15.57
CA PHE A 1 12.01 12.41 14.78
C PHE A 1 11.77 13.34 13.62
N ASP A 2 11.85 12.83 12.39
CA ASP A 2 11.83 13.64 11.17
C ASP A 2 10.42 14.18 10.92
N THR A 3 10.27 15.49 10.75
CA THR A 3 8.95 16.16 10.67
C THR A 3 8.20 15.78 9.40
N GLU A 4 8.91 15.57 8.28
CA GLU A 4 8.31 15.18 7.00
C GLU A 4 7.66 13.79 7.05
N SER A 5 8.22 12.87 7.84
CA SER A 5 7.66 11.53 8.07
C SER A 5 6.37 11.61 8.90
N SER A 6 6.30 12.54 9.86
CA SER A 6 5.10 12.80 10.66
C SER A 6 3.96 13.35 9.80
N GLU A 7 4.24 14.37 8.98
CA GLU A 7 3.23 15.00 8.11
C GLU A 7 2.66 14.01 7.07
N ALA A 8 3.50 13.17 6.48
CA ALA A 8 3.04 12.14 5.55
C ALA A 8 2.13 11.11 6.23
N THR A 9 2.45 10.74 7.48
CA THR A 9 1.63 9.82 8.28
C THR A 9 0.30 10.46 8.67
N GLU A 10 0.30 11.75 9.04
CA GLU A 10 -0.94 12.48 9.33
C GLU A 10 -1.85 12.56 8.11
N LYS A 11 -1.30 12.90 6.93
CA LYS A 11 -2.06 12.87 5.66
C LYS A 11 -2.60 11.48 5.35
N PHE A 12 -1.80 10.44 5.59
CA PHE A 12 -2.27 9.06 5.43
C PHE A 12 -3.49 8.80 6.32
N LEU A 13 -3.42 9.11 7.61
CA LEU A 13 -4.54 8.93 8.55
C LEU A 13 -5.76 9.76 8.17
N GLU A 14 -5.56 10.99 7.68
CA GLU A 14 -6.65 11.87 7.24
C GLU A 14 -7.43 11.28 6.06
N VAL A 15 -6.75 10.66 5.09
CA VAL A 15 -7.37 10.02 3.93
C VAL A 15 -8.33 8.88 4.32
N PHE A 16 -8.06 8.18 5.43
CA PHE A 16 -8.91 7.09 5.92
C PHE A 16 -9.96 7.53 6.95
N LYS A 17 -9.89 8.77 7.47
CA LYS A 17 -10.62 9.19 8.68
C LYS A 17 -12.14 9.05 8.58
N ASN A 18 -12.71 9.30 7.41
CA ASN A 18 -14.16 9.28 7.19
C ASN A 18 -14.62 8.06 6.36
N GLU A 19 -13.74 7.08 6.17
CA GLU A 19 -14.01 5.94 5.30
C GLU A 19 -14.49 4.73 6.11
N VAL A 20 -15.44 3.99 5.54
CA VAL A 20 -15.95 2.74 6.10
C VAL A 20 -15.90 1.68 5.01
N PHE A 21 -15.23 0.57 5.31
CA PHE A 21 -14.99 -0.52 4.36
C PHE A 21 -15.87 -1.74 4.70
N PRO A 22 -17.07 -1.87 4.11
CA PRO A 22 -17.87 -3.08 4.27
C PRO A 22 -17.17 -4.28 3.61
N PRO A 23 -17.58 -5.53 3.93
CA PRO A 23 -17.09 -6.70 3.23
C PRO A 23 -17.23 -6.56 1.71
N GLY A 24 -16.15 -6.85 0.97
CA GLY A 24 -16.07 -6.67 -0.48
C GLY A 24 -15.52 -5.31 -0.93
N ALA A 25 -15.52 -4.29 -0.05
CA ALA A 25 -14.79 -3.07 -0.31
C ALA A 25 -13.27 -3.33 -0.24
N SER A 26 -12.51 -2.58 -1.02
CA SER A 26 -11.06 -2.75 -1.18
C SER A 26 -10.33 -1.42 -1.08
N ILE A 27 -9.13 -1.48 -0.50
CA ILE A 27 -8.17 -0.38 -0.47
C ILE A 27 -7.05 -0.75 -1.44
N LEU A 28 -6.73 0.15 -2.36
CA LEU A 28 -5.68 -0.03 -3.35
C LEU A 28 -4.55 0.95 -3.06
N PHE A 29 -3.36 0.40 -2.84
CA PHE A 29 -2.12 1.15 -2.65
C PHE A 29 -1.26 1.03 -3.91
N THR A 30 -1.11 2.13 -4.66
CA THR A 30 -0.22 2.18 -5.82
C THR A 30 1.06 2.89 -5.44
N GLN A 31 2.18 2.17 -5.53
CA GLN A 31 3.51 2.69 -5.21
C GLN A 31 4.23 3.07 -6.50
N SER A 32 4.54 4.35 -6.64
CA SER A 32 5.32 4.83 -7.78
C SER A 32 6.81 4.61 -7.52
N PRO A 33 7.60 4.21 -8.54
CA PRO A 33 9.06 4.22 -8.45
C PRO A 33 9.66 5.58 -8.11
N SER A 34 8.91 6.68 -8.35
CA SER A 34 9.31 8.04 -7.96
C SER A 34 9.18 8.32 -6.46
N GLY A 35 8.63 7.38 -5.67
CA GLY A 35 8.49 7.50 -4.22
C GLY A 35 7.16 8.10 -3.75
N SER A 36 6.11 8.03 -4.56
CA SER A 36 4.76 8.48 -4.15
C SER A 36 3.83 7.30 -3.91
N LEU A 37 2.90 7.48 -2.96
CA LEU A 37 1.86 6.53 -2.63
C LEU A 37 0.50 7.09 -3.06
N THR A 38 -0.14 6.44 -4.03
CA THR A 38 -1.54 6.75 -4.39
C THR A 38 -2.47 5.78 -3.68
N ILE A 39 -3.45 6.33 -2.96
CA ILE A 39 -4.48 5.58 -2.23
C ILE A 39 -5.78 5.68 -3.02
N SER A 40 -6.40 4.53 -3.29
CA SER A 40 -7.71 4.47 -3.95
C SER A 40 -8.65 3.54 -3.19
N PHE A 41 -9.94 3.84 -3.20
CA PHE A 41 -10.98 3.03 -2.57
C PHE A 41 -11.93 2.47 -3.62
N SER A 42 -12.29 1.21 -3.45
CA SER A 42 -13.26 0.51 -4.29
C SER A 42 -14.34 -0.10 -3.43
N LYS A 43 -15.60 0.01 -3.88
CA LYS A 43 -16.76 -0.56 -3.15
C LYS A 43 -17.04 -2.01 -3.53
N ASP A 44 -16.53 -2.45 -4.68
CA ASP A 44 -16.88 -3.74 -5.32
C ASP A 44 -15.65 -4.56 -5.72
N GLY A 45 -14.45 -4.10 -5.38
CA GLY A 45 -13.19 -4.75 -5.73
C GLY A 45 -12.68 -4.44 -7.14
N SER A 46 -13.39 -3.62 -7.92
CA SER A 46 -12.86 -3.08 -9.18
C SER A 46 -11.70 -2.11 -8.94
N ILE A 47 -10.80 -1.97 -9.90
CA ILE A 47 -9.71 -0.99 -9.84
C ILE A 47 -10.26 0.37 -10.28
N PRO A 48 -10.25 1.42 -9.43
CA PRO A 48 -10.74 2.74 -9.82
C PRO A 48 -9.81 3.40 -10.85
N ASP A 49 -10.40 4.14 -11.81
CA ASP A 49 -9.63 4.89 -12.82
C ASP A 49 -8.82 6.05 -12.23
N LYS A 50 -9.22 6.56 -11.06
CA LYS A 50 -8.61 7.69 -10.37
C LYS A 50 -8.34 7.36 -8.91
N GLY A 51 -7.16 7.75 -8.43
CA GLY A 51 -6.82 7.70 -7.02
C GLY A 51 -7.58 8.76 -6.20
N ASN A 52 -7.86 8.43 -4.93
CA ASN A 52 -8.49 9.34 -3.98
C ASN A 52 -7.49 10.36 -3.42
N ALA A 53 -6.24 9.94 -3.19
CA ALA A 53 -5.18 10.81 -2.68
C ALA A 53 -3.81 10.35 -3.18
N VAL A 54 -2.87 11.29 -3.28
CA VAL A 54 -1.46 11.04 -3.56
C VAL A 54 -0.62 11.63 -2.44
N ILE A 55 0.25 10.83 -1.84
CA ILE A 55 1.18 11.25 -0.79
C ILE A 55 2.60 11.12 -1.34
N GLU A 56 3.25 12.26 -1.52
CA GLU A 56 4.64 12.37 -1.99
C GLU A 56 5.60 12.11 -0.83
N ASN A 57 5.80 10.83 -0.47
CA ASN A 57 6.75 10.42 0.55
C ASN A 57 7.25 8.99 0.31
N LYS A 58 8.53 8.86 -0.05
CA LYS A 58 9.12 7.57 -0.41
C LYS A 58 9.13 6.58 0.74
N GLN A 59 9.48 7.04 1.93
CA GLN A 59 9.56 6.18 3.12
C GLN A 59 8.19 5.59 3.46
N LEU A 60 7.13 6.40 3.42
CA LEU A 60 5.76 5.96 3.64
C LEU A 60 5.32 4.98 2.55
N SER A 61 5.61 5.29 1.28
CA SER A 61 5.28 4.41 0.15
C SER A 61 5.85 3.00 0.33
N GLU A 62 7.14 2.91 0.66
CA GLU A 62 7.83 1.63 0.89
C GLU A 62 7.35 0.95 2.19
N ALA A 63 7.07 1.72 3.25
CA ALA A 63 6.60 1.21 4.53
C ALA A 63 5.27 0.46 4.42
N VAL A 64 4.37 0.87 3.51
CA VAL A 64 3.12 0.15 3.26
C VAL A 64 3.40 -1.27 2.75
N LEU A 65 4.28 -1.47 1.76
CA LEU A 65 4.62 -2.82 1.27
C LEU A 65 5.36 -3.64 2.34
N GLU A 66 6.33 -3.00 3.00
CA GLU A 66 7.15 -3.63 4.04
C GLU A 66 6.26 -4.12 5.20
N SER A 67 5.20 -3.39 5.55
CA SER A 67 4.24 -3.82 6.58
C SER A 67 3.49 -5.11 6.22
N ILE A 68 3.41 -5.47 4.94
CA ILE A 68 2.69 -6.65 4.46
C ILE A 68 3.64 -7.85 4.33
N ILE A 69 4.73 -7.69 3.56
CA ILE A 69 5.61 -8.80 3.15
C ILE A 69 7.05 -8.67 3.64
N GLY A 70 7.35 -7.61 4.39
CA GLY A 70 8.67 -7.30 4.92
C GLY A 70 9.17 -8.29 5.96
N LYS A 71 10.28 -7.96 6.64
CA LYS A 71 10.82 -8.84 7.69
C LYS A 71 9.84 -8.99 8.86
N GLN A 72 9.18 -7.91 9.24
CA GLN A 72 8.18 -7.84 10.31
C GLN A 72 6.76 -7.69 9.75
N GLY A 73 6.53 -8.15 8.51
CA GLY A 73 5.25 -8.00 7.83
C GLY A 73 4.15 -8.88 8.43
N VAL A 74 2.89 -8.47 8.24
CA VAL A 74 1.72 -9.13 8.84
C VAL A 74 1.17 -10.31 8.03
N SER A 75 1.63 -10.52 6.79
CA SER A 75 1.07 -11.53 5.87
C SER A 75 2.11 -12.56 5.40
N PRO A 76 2.45 -13.57 6.24
CA PRO A 76 3.41 -14.63 5.88
C PRO A 76 3.06 -15.36 4.58
N GLU A 77 1.76 -15.62 4.34
CA GLU A 77 1.28 -16.36 3.16
C GLU A 77 1.48 -15.55 1.87
N ALA A 78 1.28 -14.23 1.92
CA ALA A 78 1.55 -13.35 0.79
C ALA A 78 3.04 -13.33 0.45
N LYS A 79 3.90 -13.29 1.48
CA LYS A 79 5.36 -13.35 1.33
C LYS A 79 5.81 -14.67 0.73
N GLN A 80 5.29 -15.79 1.21
CA GLN A 80 5.59 -17.12 0.66
C GLN A 80 5.14 -17.24 -0.80
N SER A 81 3.91 -16.80 -1.11
CA SER A 81 3.35 -16.82 -2.46
C SER A 81 4.23 -16.06 -3.46
N LEU A 82 4.70 -14.87 -3.07
CA LEU A 82 5.65 -14.10 -3.88
C LEU A 82 6.97 -14.84 -4.07
N ALA A 83 7.57 -15.36 -2.99
CA ALA A 83 8.86 -16.04 -3.06
C ALA A 83 8.82 -17.25 -4.03
N SER A 84 7.80 -18.10 -3.91
CA SER A 84 7.64 -19.26 -4.80
C SER A 84 7.46 -18.84 -6.26
N ARG A 85 6.52 -17.92 -6.54
CA ARG A 85 6.19 -17.54 -7.92
C ARG A 85 7.29 -16.75 -8.60
N LEU A 86 8.03 -15.91 -7.86
CA LEU A 86 9.19 -15.19 -8.40
C LEU A 86 10.37 -16.14 -8.64
N SER A 87 10.61 -17.10 -7.76
CA SER A 87 11.63 -18.12 -7.98
C SER A 87 11.34 -18.92 -9.26
N GLU A 88 10.09 -19.31 -9.50
CA GLU A 88 9.69 -19.98 -10.74
C GLU A 88 9.83 -19.07 -11.97
N LEU A 89 9.54 -17.78 -11.84
CA LEU A 89 9.63 -16.82 -12.94
C LEU A 89 11.09 -16.55 -13.35
N PHE A 90 12.00 -16.43 -12.38
CA PHE A 90 13.39 -16.06 -12.63
C PHE A 90 14.33 -17.26 -12.87
N LEU A 91 13.92 -18.48 -12.52
CA LEU A 91 14.69 -19.70 -12.77
C LEU A 91 14.21 -20.48 -14.01
N LYS A 92 13.14 -20.00 -14.66
CA LYS A 92 12.81 -20.35 -16.05
C LYS A 92 13.71 -19.58 -17.01
#